data_AF-A0A1Y4RSF9-F1
#
_entry.id   AF-A0A1Y4RSF9-F1
#
_cell.length_a   1.000
_cell.length_b   1.000
_cell.length_c   1.000
_cell.angle_alpha   90.00
_cell.angle_beta   90.00
_cell.angle_gamma   90.00
#
_symmetry.space_group_name_H-M   'P 1'
#
loop_
_entity.id
_entity.type
_entity.pdbx_description
1 polymer ?
#
loop_
_entity_poly.entity_id
_entity_poly.type
_entity_poly.pdbx_seq_one_letter_code
_entity_poly.pdbx_strand_id
1 'polypeptide(L)'
;MAKSEQLFLELELAAALRKLKRNREKVPMDVLRTTYREGYRRLLTEIRDLGELYIKTLLFQGADGYILTEDKQAMFQEIERLINRPEILAKFQRALFQTADLRLVQETALCLNKEIKKITGAYQDRAKKKGAANGKTERTGGMWQKAVAAAKNG
;
A
#
# COMPACT_ATOMS: atom_id res chain seq x y z
N MET A 1 8.72 5.98 -7.88
CA MET A 1 7.65 6.91 -8.25
C MET A 1 8.11 8.31 -7.92
N ALA A 2 8.00 9.24 -8.86
CA ALA A 2 8.32 10.64 -8.62
C ALA A 2 7.27 11.27 -7.69
N LYS A 3 7.64 12.36 -7.01
CA LYS A 3 6.74 13.07 -6.08
C LYS A 3 5.46 13.58 -6.78
N SER A 4 5.57 14.00 -8.03
CA SER A 4 4.45 14.43 -8.87
C SER A 4 3.48 13.30 -9.20
N GLU A 5 4.00 12.11 -9.54
CA GLU A 5 3.18 10.91 -9.79
C GLU A 5 2.45 10.46 -8.53
N GLN A 6 3.10 10.53 -7.37
CA GLN A 6 2.47 10.20 -6.09
C GLN A 6 1.33 11.18 -5.75
N LEU A 7 1.55 12.48 -5.96
CA LEU A 7 0.51 13.50 -5.76
C LEU A 7 -0.68 13.29 -6.70
N PHE A 8 -0.42 12.98 -7.97
CA PHE A 8 -1.47 12.68 -8.93
C PHE A 8 -2.32 11.48 -8.50
N LEU A 9 -1.67 10.39 -8.11
CA LEU A 9 -2.33 9.19 -7.59
C LEU A 9 -3.17 9.48 -6.34
N GLU A 10 -2.67 10.30 -5.42
CA GLU A 10 -3.43 10.73 -4.24
C GLU A 10 -4.70 11.50 -4.64
N LEU A 11 -4.60 12.41 -5.62
CA LEU A 11 -5.72 13.20 -6.10
C LEU A 11 -6.78 12.34 -6.82
N GLU A 12 -6.36 11.35 -7.62
CA GLU A 12 -7.25 10.39 -8.28
C GLU A 12 -8.03 9.57 -7.25
N LEU A 13 -7.33 9.00 -6.27
CA LEU A 13 -7.97 8.25 -5.19
C LEU A 13 -8.94 9.16 -4.40
N ALA A 14 -8.54 10.39 -4.08
CA ALA A 14 -9.39 11.37 -3.41
C ALA A 14 -10.67 11.66 -4.20
N ALA A 15 -10.58 11.77 -5.53
CA ALA A 15 -11.73 12.01 -6.40
C ALA A 15 -12.68 10.80 -6.42
N ALA A 16 -12.14 9.59 -6.54
CA ALA A 16 -12.91 8.34 -6.55
C ALA A 16 -13.65 8.11 -5.21
N LEU A 17 -12.96 8.30 -4.07
CA LEU A 17 -13.56 8.19 -2.74
C LEU A 17 -14.68 9.24 -2.53
N ARG A 18 -14.47 10.49 -2.95
CA ARG A 18 -15.52 11.54 -2.90
C ARG A 18 -16.72 11.17 -3.76
N LYS A 19 -16.52 10.56 -4.93
CA LYS A 19 -17.59 10.06 -5.79
C LYS A 19 -18.37 8.93 -5.11
N LEU A 20 -17.69 7.97 -4.48
CA LEU A 20 -18.32 6.88 -3.74
C LEU A 20 -19.20 7.41 -2.61
N LYS A 21 -18.67 8.36 -1.82
CA LYS A 21 -19.40 8.99 -0.72
C LYS A 21 -20.68 9.68 -1.21
N ARG A 22 -20.57 10.52 -2.24
CA ARG A 22 -21.74 11.20 -2.84
C ARG A 22 -22.78 10.24 -3.40
N ASN A 23 -22.36 9.15 -4.04
CA ASN A 23 -23.30 8.15 -4.56
C ASN A 23 -24.14 7.55 -3.42
N ARG A 24 -23.52 7.23 -2.29
CA ARG A 24 -24.22 6.63 -1.13
C ARG A 24 -25.10 7.59 -0.35
N GLU A 25 -24.74 8.87 -0.35
CA GLU A 25 -25.56 9.93 0.27
C GLU A 25 -26.81 10.25 -0.56
N LYS A 26 -26.72 10.14 -1.89
CA LYS A 26 -27.76 10.60 -2.82
C LYS A 26 -28.60 9.48 -3.43
N VAL A 27 -28.12 8.24 -3.40
CA VAL A 27 -28.76 7.11 -4.07
C VAL A 27 -28.90 5.94 -3.10
N PRO A 28 -30.12 5.40 -2.92
CA PRO A 28 -30.33 4.19 -2.13
C PRO A 28 -29.46 3.02 -2.58
N MET A 29 -29.07 2.19 -1.61
CA MET A 29 -28.06 1.14 -1.83
C MET A 29 -28.55 0.00 -2.74
N ASP A 30 -29.84 -0.30 -2.71
CA ASP A 30 -30.51 -1.22 -3.63
C ASP A 30 -30.39 -0.71 -5.08
N VAL A 31 -30.71 0.58 -5.32
CA VAL A 31 -30.64 1.20 -6.66
C VAL A 31 -29.21 1.23 -7.20
N LEU A 32 -28.21 1.49 -6.33
CA LEU A 32 -26.79 1.42 -6.72
C LEU A 32 -26.35 0.01 -7.12
N ARG A 33 -26.95 -1.03 -6.52
CA ARG A 33 -26.60 -2.44 -6.75
C ARG A 33 -27.40 -3.08 -7.88
N THR A 34 -28.50 -2.46 -8.31
CA THR A 34 -29.37 -2.93 -9.40
C THR A 34 -29.26 -2.03 -10.63
N THR A 35 -29.93 -0.88 -10.63
CA THR A 35 -30.02 0.05 -11.78
C THR A 35 -28.65 0.59 -12.19
N TYR A 36 -27.83 1.00 -11.22
CA TYR A 36 -26.49 1.54 -11.48
C TYR A 36 -25.35 0.53 -11.23
N ARG A 37 -25.67 -0.76 -11.24
CA ARG A 37 -24.75 -1.85 -10.84
C ARG A 37 -23.38 -1.75 -11.50
N GLU A 38 -23.32 -1.61 -12.82
CA GLU A 38 -22.06 -1.60 -13.57
C GLU A 38 -21.20 -0.38 -13.22
N GLY A 39 -21.80 0.81 -13.19
CA GLY A 39 -21.09 2.03 -12.80
C GLY A 39 -20.58 1.99 -11.36
N TYR A 40 -21.38 1.41 -10.45
CA TYR A 40 -21.00 1.25 -9.05
C TYR A 40 -19.86 0.23 -8.90
N ARG A 41 -19.91 -0.91 -9.59
CA ARG A 41 -18.84 -1.94 -9.56
C ARG A 41 -17.53 -1.42 -10.16
N ARG A 42 -17.60 -0.65 -11.26
CA ARG A 42 -16.43 0.00 -11.85
C ARG A 42 -15.77 0.97 -10.87
N LEU A 43 -16.55 1.80 -10.18
CA LEU A 43 -16.02 2.72 -9.17
C LEU A 43 -15.35 1.98 -7.99
N LEU A 44 -15.93 0.88 -7.52
CA LEU A 44 -15.31 0.08 -6.45
C LEU A 44 -13.99 -0.56 -6.91
N THR A 45 -13.93 -1.00 -8.17
CA THR A 45 -12.72 -1.55 -8.80
C THR A 45 -11.64 -0.47 -8.91
N GLU A 46 -12.00 0.70 -9.43
CA GLU A 46 -11.10 1.87 -9.52
C GLU A 46 -10.53 2.26 -8.14
N ILE A 47 -11.37 2.32 -7.10
CA ILE A 47 -10.92 2.61 -5.73
C ILE A 47 -9.98 1.54 -5.19
N ARG A 48 -10.24 0.25 -5.49
CA ARG A 48 -9.35 -0.84 -5.09
C ARG A 48 -7.97 -0.65 -5.73
N ASP A 49 -7.93 -0.45 -7.03
CA ASP A 49 -6.68 -0.45 -7.79
C ASP A 49 -5.84 0.81 -7.47
N LEU A 50 -6.48 1.99 -7.43
CA LEU A 50 -5.84 3.23 -6.98
C LEU A 50 -5.40 3.13 -5.51
N GLY A 51 -6.26 2.58 -4.65
CA GLY A 51 -6.00 2.39 -3.23
C GLY A 51 -4.79 1.50 -2.98
N GLU A 52 -4.74 0.34 -3.63
CA GLU A 52 -3.62 -0.59 -3.53
C GLU A 52 -2.31 0.06 -3.97
N LEU A 53 -2.31 0.74 -5.12
CA LEU A 53 -1.12 1.40 -5.65
C LEU A 53 -0.64 2.48 -4.66
N TYR A 54 -1.56 3.33 -4.21
CA TYR A 54 -1.26 4.44 -3.31
C TYR A 54 -0.73 3.94 -1.96
N ILE A 55 -1.41 2.96 -1.35
CA ILE A 55 -1.00 2.34 -0.09
C ILE A 55 0.43 1.79 -0.21
N LYS A 56 0.74 1.03 -1.26
CA LYS A 56 2.09 0.47 -1.47
C LYS A 56 3.17 1.56 -1.53
N THR A 57 2.89 2.72 -2.13
CA THR A 57 3.85 3.85 -2.14
C THR A 57 4.19 4.34 -0.74
N LEU A 58 3.20 4.40 0.14
CA LEU A 58 3.37 4.86 1.52
C LEU A 58 4.01 3.79 2.40
N LEU A 59 3.62 2.51 2.23
CA LEU A 59 4.12 1.40 3.04
C LEU A 59 5.64 1.25 2.98
N PHE A 60 6.24 1.46 1.81
CA PHE A 60 7.68 1.28 1.61
C PHE A 60 8.46 2.58 1.57
N GLN A 61 7.79 3.72 1.77
CA GLN A 61 8.46 5.03 1.75
C GLN A 61 9.57 5.09 2.81
N GLY A 62 10.81 5.24 2.35
CA GLY A 62 11.99 5.34 3.21
C GLY A 62 12.34 4.04 3.96
N ALA A 63 11.88 2.87 3.48
CA ALA A 63 12.26 1.56 4.01
C ALA A 63 13.46 0.93 3.25
N ASP A 64 14.06 1.68 2.33
CA ASP A 64 15.17 1.22 1.49
C ASP A 64 16.48 1.15 2.28
N GLY A 65 17.32 0.17 1.96
CA GLY A 65 18.64 0.02 2.54
C GLY A 65 19.39 -1.20 2.03
N TYR A 66 20.56 -1.48 2.60
CA TYR A 66 21.33 -2.68 2.32
C TYR A 66 20.98 -3.78 3.32
N ILE A 67 20.74 -4.98 2.81
CA ILE A 67 20.50 -6.19 3.60
C ILE A 67 21.44 -7.30 3.16
N LEU A 68 21.62 -8.34 3.98
CA LEU A 68 22.31 -9.55 3.54
C LEU A 68 21.43 -10.31 2.54
N THR A 69 22.04 -10.87 1.50
CA THR A 69 21.31 -11.63 0.48
C THR A 69 20.57 -12.83 1.06
N GLU A 70 21.15 -13.51 2.06
CA GLU A 70 20.54 -14.64 2.77
C GLU A 70 19.30 -14.25 3.58
N ASP A 71 19.27 -13.02 4.10
CA ASP A 71 18.20 -12.51 4.95
C ASP A 71 16.97 -12.04 4.17
N LYS A 72 17.13 -11.85 2.86
CA LYS A 72 16.13 -11.29 1.97
C LYS A 72 14.78 -12.00 2.07
N GLN A 73 14.77 -13.30 1.88
CA GLN A 73 13.53 -14.07 1.85
C GLN A 73 12.81 -14.02 3.20
N ALA A 74 13.55 -14.11 4.30
CA ALA A 74 12.98 -14.03 5.65
C ALA A 74 12.36 -12.65 5.92
N MET A 75 13.06 -11.56 5.56
CA MET A 75 12.55 -10.20 5.69
C MET A 75 11.26 -10.01 4.89
N PHE A 76 11.19 -10.51 3.66
CA PHE A 76 9.99 -10.41 2.83
C PHE A 76 8.81 -11.16 3.44
N GLN A 77 9.01 -12.39 3.91
CA GLN A 77 7.96 -13.16 4.57
C GLN A 77 7.45 -12.47 5.84
N GLU A 78 8.33 -11.83 6.60
CA GLU A 78 7.95 -11.11 7.81
C GLU A 78 7.07 -9.88 7.49
N ILE A 79 7.45 -9.11 6.47
CA ILE A 79 6.67 -7.98 5.96
C ILE A 79 5.34 -8.47 5.38
N GLU A 80 5.35 -9.54 4.58
CA GLU A 80 4.16 -10.12 3.96
C GLU A 80 3.16 -10.60 5.02
N ARG A 81 3.64 -11.27 6.08
CA ARG A 81 2.80 -11.66 7.22
C ARG A 81 2.20 -10.45 7.93
N LEU A 82 2.96 -9.36 8.08
CA LEU A 82 2.50 -8.12 8.70
C LEU A 82 1.40 -7.43 7.87
N ILE A 83 1.58 -7.30 6.56
CA ILE A 83 0.59 -6.62 5.70
C ILE A 83 -0.70 -7.43 5.52
N ASN A 84 -0.61 -8.75 5.56
CA ASN A 84 -1.74 -9.67 5.40
C ASN A 84 -2.47 -9.97 6.71
N ARG A 85 -2.13 -9.29 7.81
CA ARG A 85 -2.87 -9.44 9.06
C ARG A 85 -4.34 -9.02 8.87
N PRO A 86 -5.33 -9.83 9.28
CA PRO A 86 -6.74 -9.54 9.06
C PRO A 86 -7.17 -8.16 9.58
N GLU A 87 -6.63 -7.72 10.72
CA GLU A 87 -6.92 -6.41 11.30
C GLU A 87 -6.40 -5.23 10.45
N ILE A 88 -5.29 -5.42 9.74
CA ILE A 88 -4.74 -4.43 8.82
C ILE A 88 -5.58 -4.36 7.55
N LEU A 89 -5.89 -5.52 6.96
CA LEU A 89 -6.75 -5.62 5.78
C LEU A 89 -8.13 -5.01 6.05
N ALA A 90 -8.73 -5.29 7.22
CA ALA A 90 -10.01 -4.73 7.63
C ALA A 90 -9.97 -3.20 7.80
N LYS A 91 -8.88 -2.63 8.33
CA LYS A 91 -8.70 -1.17 8.42
C LYS A 91 -8.69 -0.52 7.05
N PHE A 92 -7.93 -1.07 6.09
CA PHE A 92 -7.91 -0.55 4.72
C PHE A 92 -9.26 -0.71 4.02
N GLN A 93 -9.91 -1.88 4.16
CA GLN A 93 -11.24 -2.10 3.59
C GLN A 93 -12.25 -1.09 4.14
N ARG A 94 -12.23 -0.83 5.45
CA ARG A 94 -13.07 0.18 6.09
C ARG A 94 -12.78 1.57 5.53
N ALA A 95 -11.51 1.97 5.50
CA ALA A 95 -11.09 3.28 5.03
C ALA A 95 -11.49 3.54 3.56
N LEU A 96 -11.24 2.57 2.67
CA LEU A 96 -11.53 2.69 1.23
C LEU A 96 -13.02 2.57 0.91
N PHE A 97 -13.72 1.60 1.51
CA PHE A 97 -15.05 1.21 1.04
C PHE A 97 -16.17 1.46 2.02
N GLN A 98 -15.93 1.67 3.31
CA GLN A 98 -17.01 1.93 4.27
C GLN A 98 -17.11 3.42 4.58
N THR A 99 -16.01 4.02 5.05
CA THR A 99 -15.93 5.44 5.36
C THR A 99 -15.59 6.29 4.14
N ALA A 100 -14.93 5.69 3.13
CA ALA A 100 -14.42 6.36 1.94
C ALA A 100 -13.58 7.60 2.30
N ASP A 101 -12.62 7.42 3.21
CA ASP A 101 -11.83 8.49 3.81
C ASP A 101 -10.34 8.31 3.52
N LEU A 102 -9.79 9.21 2.71
CA LEU A 102 -8.38 9.21 2.32
C LEU A 102 -7.44 9.40 3.54
N ARG A 103 -7.85 10.19 4.54
CA ARG A 103 -7.01 10.43 5.73
C ARG A 103 -6.84 9.14 6.51
N LEU A 104 -7.91 8.36 6.67
CA LEU A 104 -7.84 7.05 7.32
C LEU A 104 -6.96 6.06 6.53
N VAL A 105 -6.98 6.11 5.18
CA VAL A 105 -6.05 5.33 4.35
C VAL A 105 -4.60 5.73 4.63
N GLN A 106 -4.30 7.03 4.62
CA GLN A 106 -2.97 7.59 4.90
C GLN A 106 -2.48 7.21 6.30
N GLU A 107 -3.28 7.44 7.33
CA GLU A 107 -2.94 7.13 8.72
C GLU A 107 -2.65 5.64 8.91
N THR A 108 -3.49 4.77 8.33
CA THR A 108 -3.30 3.31 8.40
C THR A 108 -2.00 2.91 7.71
N ALA A 109 -1.73 3.44 6.52
CA ALA A 109 -0.51 3.15 5.77
C ALA A 109 0.76 3.65 6.47
N LEU A 110 0.73 4.87 7.02
CA LEU A 110 1.87 5.44 7.76
C LEU A 110 2.13 4.72 9.08
N CYS A 111 1.08 4.26 9.77
CA CYS A 111 1.22 3.41 10.94
C CYS A 111 1.95 2.09 10.58
N LEU A 112 1.53 1.45 9.48
CA LEU A 112 2.14 0.21 9.01
C LEU A 112 3.57 0.41 8.49
N ASN A 113 3.85 1.54 7.83
CA ASN A 113 5.20 1.92 7.40
C ASN A 113 6.18 1.98 8.58
N LYS A 114 5.75 2.45 9.76
CA LYS A 114 6.60 2.45 10.96
C LYS A 114 6.99 1.03 11.37
N GLU A 115 6.07 0.09 11.32
CA GLU A 115 6.34 -1.32 11.63
C GLU A 115 7.24 -1.97 10.57
N ILE A 116 7.00 -1.70 9.28
CA ILE A 116 7.89 -2.14 8.18
C ILE A 116 9.31 -1.58 8.36
N LYS A 117 9.44 -0.32 8.77
CA LYS A 117 10.74 0.31 9.07
C LYS A 117 11.48 -0.35 10.24
N LYS A 118 10.76 -0.81 11.27
CA LYS A 118 11.37 -1.59 12.36
C LYS A 118 11.93 -2.91 11.86
N ILE A 119 11.14 -3.64 11.06
CA ILE A 119 11.57 -4.90 10.45
C ILE A 119 12.81 -4.65 9.59
N THR A 120 12.69 -3.81 8.57
CA THR A 120 13.79 -3.52 7.63
C THR A 120 15.03 -2.98 8.35
N GLY A 121 14.88 -2.12 9.36
CA GLY A 121 15.98 -1.61 10.18
C GLY A 121 16.77 -2.72 10.89
N ALA A 122 16.10 -3.73 11.45
CA ALA A 122 16.76 -4.86 12.09
C ALA A 122 17.64 -5.66 11.11
N TYR A 123 17.16 -5.91 9.89
CA TYR A 123 17.94 -6.58 8.85
C TYR A 123 19.09 -5.71 8.33
N GLN A 124 18.88 -4.39 8.19
CA GLN A 124 19.92 -3.45 7.80
C GLN A 124 21.03 -3.38 8.85
N ASP A 125 20.69 -3.38 10.14
CA ASP A 125 21.69 -3.36 11.21
C ASP A 125 22.49 -4.67 11.29
N ARG A 126 21.84 -5.83 11.03
CA ARG A 126 22.56 -7.10 10.82
C ARG A 126 23.55 -7.00 9.65
N ALA A 127 23.12 -6.44 8.53
CA ALA A 127 23.97 -6.25 7.36
C ALA A 127 25.14 -5.31 7.62
N LYS A 128 24.98 -4.23 8.39
CA LYS A 128 26.10 -3.36 8.81
C LYS A 128 27.11 -4.12 9.66
N LYS A 129 26.66 -4.93 10.61
CA LYS A 129 27.53 -5.73 11.50
C LYS A 129 28.30 -6.83 10.75
N LYS A 130 27.63 -7.57 9.84
CA LYS A 130 28.20 -8.70 9.11
C LYS A 130 28.90 -8.30 7.80
N GLY A 131 28.48 -7.20 7.17
CA GLY A 131 29.11 -6.61 5.99
C GLY A 131 30.49 -6.02 6.28
N ALA A 132 30.74 -5.60 7.53
CA ALA A 132 32.09 -5.30 8.01
C ALA A 132 33.00 -6.55 8.11
N ALA A 133 32.44 -7.76 7.98
CA ALA A 133 33.10 -9.03 8.21
C ALA A 133 33.01 -10.02 7.02
N ASN A 134 32.86 -9.53 5.77
CA ASN A 134 32.83 -10.30 4.49
C ASN A 134 31.47 -10.86 3.98
N GLY A 135 30.31 -10.41 4.48
CA GLY A 135 29.00 -10.82 3.94
C GLY A 135 28.58 -10.13 2.62
N LYS A 136 27.97 -10.86 1.68
CA LYS A 136 27.35 -10.28 0.46
C LYS A 136 26.08 -9.51 0.81
N THR A 137 25.99 -8.25 0.38
CA THR A 137 24.82 -7.39 0.61
C THR A 137 24.15 -6.98 -0.70
N GLU A 138 22.84 -6.69 -0.64
CA GLU A 138 22.07 -6.15 -1.76
C GLU A 138 21.15 -5.01 -1.30
N ARG A 139 20.80 -4.11 -2.22
CA ARG A 139 19.97 -2.93 -1.94
C ARG A 139 18.49 -3.23 -2.18
N THR A 140 17.63 -2.89 -1.23
CA THR A 140 16.18 -3.20 -1.27
C THR A 140 15.35 -2.26 -2.16
N GLY A 141 15.83 -1.04 -2.44
CA GLY A 141 15.00 0.01 -3.08
C GLY A 141 14.56 -0.22 -4.53
N GLY A 142 15.32 -0.98 -5.32
CA GLY A 142 14.88 -1.37 -6.68
C GLY A 142 13.78 -2.43 -6.68
N MET A 143 13.52 -3.07 -5.54
CA MET A 143 12.67 -4.25 -5.42
C MET A 143 11.21 -3.90 -5.13
N TRP A 144 10.99 -2.94 -4.21
CA TRP A 144 9.66 -2.43 -3.88
C TRP A 144 9.03 -1.70 -5.08
N GLN A 145 9.86 -1.05 -5.91
CA GLN A 145 9.41 -0.37 -7.12
C GLN A 145 8.95 -1.34 -8.22
N LYS A 146 9.56 -2.52 -8.35
CA LYS A 146 9.12 -3.56 -9.31
C LYS A 146 7.76 -4.16 -8.93
N ALA A 147 7.48 -4.35 -7.65
CA ALA A 147 6.18 -4.81 -7.16
C ALA A 147 5.05 -3.79 -7.40
N VAL A 148 5.38 -2.50 -7.39
CA VAL A 148 4.46 -1.39 -7.71
C VAL A 148 4.27 -1.22 -9.22
N ALA A 149 5.31 -1.43 -10.03
CA ALA A 149 5.25 -1.31 -11.49
C ALA A 149 4.50 -2.48 -12.15
N ALA A 150 4.59 -3.70 -11.62
CA ALA A 150 3.85 -4.85 -12.13
C ALA A 150 2.32 -4.66 -12.07
N ALA A 151 1.83 -3.91 -11.08
CA ALA A 151 0.40 -3.61 -10.92
C ALA A 151 -0.15 -2.59 -11.94
N LYS A 152 0.70 -1.92 -12.72
CA LYS A 152 0.27 -1.01 -13.81
C LYS A 152 0.04 -1.73 -15.15
N ASN A 153 0.47 -2.99 -15.27
CA ASN A 153 0.49 -3.74 -16.54
C ASN A 153 -0.35 -5.04 -16.48
N GLY A 154 -1.22 -5.20 -15.48
CA GLY A 154 -2.06 -6.39 -15.27
C GLY A 154 -3.54 -6.08 -15.31
#